data_AF-A0A2M8WLE0-F1
#
_entry.id   AF-A0A2M8WLE0-F1
#
_cell.length_a   1.000
_cell.length_b   1.000
_cell.length_c   1.000
_cell.angle_alpha   90.00
_cell.angle_beta   90.00
_cell.angle_gamma   90.00
#
_symmetry.space_group_name_H-M   'P 1'
#
loop_
_entity.id
_entity.type
_entity.pdbx_description
1 polymer ?
#
loop_
_entity_poly.entity_id
_entity_poly.type
_entity_poly.pdbx_seq_one_letter_code
_entity_poly.pdbx_strand_id
1 'polypeptide(L)'
;MRHLTITVVGAMCLVQPALAQDYPGCTAAQSTIVDDALGTAKELTLKAAVAVGDTPEYARWFGTYSNDNAEEVRASLKSIVSALRRGRVTAQCDSIADDGCDGGNYAWVYAGEPYLMHLCPSFFNLPPLTALRPGERRSNNGTLEGTIIHEVSHFTTVAQTEDHCYSRVECSRMARDDTRRAINNADSYQYYTEDVTYFARQPVANKPPPAPRANR
;
A
#
# COMPACT_ATOMS: atom_id res chain seq x y z
N MET A 1 -18.39 27.26 -62.95
CA MET A 1 -18.50 26.31 -61.83
C MET A 1 -17.17 26.32 -61.08
N ARG A 2 -17.14 26.88 -59.86
CA ARG A 2 -15.95 26.93 -58.99
C ARG A 2 -15.95 25.68 -58.11
N HIS A 3 -14.92 24.86 -58.20
CA HIS A 3 -14.75 23.71 -57.30
C HIS A 3 -14.15 24.18 -55.98
N LEU A 4 -14.86 23.93 -54.89
CA LEU A 4 -14.44 24.19 -53.52
C LEU A 4 -13.74 22.93 -53.01
N THR A 5 -12.42 22.98 -52.84
CA THR A 5 -11.66 21.88 -52.24
C THR A 5 -11.73 22.02 -50.72
N ILE A 6 -12.44 21.12 -50.06
CA ILE A 6 -12.49 21.02 -48.60
C ILE A 6 -11.32 20.16 -48.15
N THR A 7 -10.32 20.78 -47.51
CA THR A 7 -9.22 20.06 -46.86
C THR A 7 -9.64 19.70 -45.45
N VAL A 8 -9.90 18.41 -45.21
CA VAL A 8 -10.14 17.88 -43.85
C VAL A 8 -8.79 17.76 -43.16
N VAL A 9 -8.52 18.64 -42.20
CA VAL A 9 -7.35 18.52 -41.30
C VAL A 9 -7.72 17.53 -40.21
N GLY A 10 -7.24 16.30 -40.34
CA GLY A 10 -7.34 15.29 -39.29
C GLY A 10 -6.44 15.67 -38.12
N ALA A 11 -7.04 16.01 -36.98
CA ALA A 11 -6.31 16.19 -35.73
C ALA A 11 -5.79 14.82 -35.25
N MET A 12 -4.53 14.52 -35.52
CA MET A 12 -3.81 13.40 -34.90
C MET A 12 -3.55 13.76 -33.43
N CYS A 13 -4.33 13.17 -32.51
CA CYS A 13 -3.94 13.10 -31.11
C CYS A 13 -2.66 12.25 -31.01
N LEU A 14 -1.51 12.91 -30.87
CA LEU A 14 -0.27 12.26 -30.45
C LEU A 14 -0.47 11.76 -29.02
N VAL A 15 -0.73 10.47 -28.87
CA VAL A 15 -0.64 9.78 -27.58
C VAL A 15 0.85 9.78 -27.24
N GLN A 16 1.28 10.69 -26.37
CA GLN A 16 2.62 10.63 -25.82
C GLN A 16 2.72 9.34 -25.01
N PRO A 17 3.71 8.47 -25.25
CA PRO A 17 3.95 7.36 -24.34
C PRO A 17 4.22 7.97 -22.97
N ALA A 18 3.49 7.49 -21.95
CA ALA A 18 3.91 7.74 -20.58
C ALA A 18 5.36 7.28 -20.48
N LEU A 19 6.26 8.17 -20.05
CA LEU A 19 7.64 7.77 -19.76
C LEU A 19 7.54 6.65 -18.72
N ALA A 20 7.89 5.43 -19.11
CA ALA A 20 8.02 4.33 -18.18
C ALA A 20 9.02 4.77 -17.12
N GLN A 21 8.63 4.70 -15.85
CA GLN A 21 9.51 5.11 -14.76
C GLN A 21 10.68 4.12 -14.74
N ASP A 22 11.89 4.64 -14.97
CA ASP A 22 13.08 3.80 -14.95
C ASP A 22 13.49 3.60 -13.49
N TYR A 23 13.54 2.34 -13.06
CA TYR A 23 13.95 1.95 -11.72
C TYR A 23 15.33 1.32 -11.81
N PRO A 24 16.39 2.01 -11.33
CA PRO A 24 17.76 1.51 -11.43
C PRO A 24 17.89 0.09 -10.85
N GLY A 25 18.63 -0.77 -11.54
CA GLY A 25 18.84 -2.16 -11.12
C GLY A 25 17.65 -3.11 -11.34
N CYS A 26 16.46 -2.60 -11.67
CA CYS A 26 15.30 -3.44 -11.96
C CYS A 26 15.31 -3.93 -13.41
N THR A 27 14.93 -5.19 -13.61
CA THR A 27 14.56 -5.69 -14.94
C THR A 27 13.23 -5.08 -15.40
N ALA A 28 12.94 -5.08 -16.70
CA ALA A 28 11.67 -4.56 -17.23
C ALA A 28 10.43 -5.23 -16.61
N ALA A 29 10.51 -6.52 -16.28
CA ALA A 29 9.45 -7.24 -15.60
C ALA A 29 9.28 -6.76 -14.14
N GLN A 30 10.38 -6.55 -13.42
CA GLN A 30 10.34 -5.96 -12.08
C GLN A 30 9.80 -4.55 -12.10
N SER A 31 10.19 -3.71 -13.06
CA SER A 31 9.66 -2.35 -13.18
C SER A 31 8.15 -2.34 -13.38
N THR A 32 7.62 -3.27 -14.18
CA THR A 32 6.16 -3.43 -14.33
C THR A 32 5.49 -3.80 -13.01
N ILE A 33 6.07 -4.73 -12.25
CA ILE A 33 5.56 -5.12 -10.92
C ILE A 33 5.56 -3.92 -9.96
N VAL A 34 6.63 -3.13 -9.97
CA VAL A 34 6.77 -1.94 -9.11
C VAL A 34 5.74 -0.88 -9.49
N ASP A 35 5.56 -0.58 -10.78
CA ASP A 35 4.54 0.36 -11.27
C ASP A 35 3.13 -0.06 -10.83
N ASP A 36 2.78 -1.33 -11.04
CA ASP A 36 1.48 -1.89 -10.64
C ASP A 36 1.28 -1.82 -9.13
N ALA A 37 2.31 -2.16 -8.35
CA ALA A 37 2.25 -2.16 -6.90
C ALA A 37 2.16 -0.74 -6.33
N LEU A 38 2.89 0.24 -6.86
CA LEU A 38 2.79 1.66 -6.48
C LEU A 38 1.39 2.22 -6.79
N GLY A 39 0.88 1.92 -7.99
CA GLY A 39 -0.46 2.32 -8.41
C GLY A 39 -1.54 1.76 -7.49
N THR A 40 -1.44 0.48 -7.14
CA THR A 40 -2.40 -0.23 -6.29
C THR A 40 -2.29 0.20 -4.83
N ALA A 41 -1.08 0.32 -4.27
CA ALA A 41 -0.83 0.80 -2.91
C ALA A 41 -1.53 2.13 -2.64
N LYS A 42 -1.40 3.09 -3.57
CA LYS A 42 -2.10 4.38 -3.50
C LYS A 42 -3.62 4.24 -3.35
N GLU A 43 -4.24 3.37 -4.12
CA GLU A 43 -5.69 3.14 -4.05
C GLU A 43 -6.11 2.47 -2.75
N LEU A 44 -5.32 1.51 -2.27
CA LEU A 44 -5.57 0.79 -1.03
C LEU A 44 -5.46 1.71 0.17
N THR A 45 -4.38 2.49 0.27
CA THR A 45 -4.19 3.43 1.38
C THR A 45 -5.27 4.50 1.42
N LEU A 46 -5.77 4.96 0.27
CA LEU A 46 -6.90 5.88 0.21
C LEU A 46 -8.17 5.27 0.82
N LYS A 47 -8.47 4.01 0.49
CA LYS A 47 -9.60 3.27 1.07
C LYS A 47 -9.41 3.06 2.58
N ALA A 48 -8.19 2.72 3.01
CA ALA A 48 -7.85 2.54 4.42
C ALA A 48 -8.04 3.83 5.24
N ALA A 49 -7.60 4.97 4.70
CA ALA A 49 -7.79 6.27 5.35
C ALA A 49 -9.28 6.62 5.57
N VAL A 50 -10.18 6.13 4.71
CA VAL A 50 -11.63 6.28 4.89
C VAL A 50 -12.18 5.28 5.91
N ALA A 51 -11.64 4.06 5.94
CA ALA A 51 -12.09 2.98 6.82
C ALA A 51 -11.72 3.17 8.31
N VAL A 52 -10.81 4.09 8.64
CA VAL A 52 -10.45 4.36 10.05
C VAL A 52 -11.69 4.70 10.87
N GLY A 53 -11.91 3.94 11.93
CA GLY A 53 -13.05 4.01 12.84
C GLY A 53 -12.97 2.93 13.91
N ASP A 54 -13.87 2.97 14.88
CA ASP A 54 -13.95 1.99 15.97
C ASP A 54 -14.41 0.63 15.42
N THR A 55 -13.44 -0.20 15.06
CA THR A 55 -13.63 -1.45 14.31
C THR A 55 -12.69 -2.53 14.85
N PRO A 56 -13.04 -3.81 14.70
CA PRO A 56 -12.14 -4.91 15.03
C PRO A 56 -10.79 -4.83 14.31
N GLU A 57 -10.77 -4.35 13.07
CA GLU A 57 -9.55 -4.18 12.26
C GLU A 57 -8.67 -3.06 12.82
N TYR A 58 -9.26 -1.93 13.22
CA TYR A 58 -8.51 -0.87 13.92
C TYR A 58 -7.90 -1.42 15.21
N ALA A 59 -8.72 -2.07 16.05
CA ALA A 59 -8.27 -2.63 17.31
C ALA A 59 -7.14 -3.67 17.15
N ARG A 60 -7.21 -4.45 16.07
CA ARG A 60 -6.21 -5.47 15.75
C ARG A 60 -4.84 -4.90 15.41
N TRP A 61 -4.78 -3.76 14.72
CA TRP A 61 -3.52 -3.24 14.17
C TRP A 61 -2.98 -2.02 14.90
N PHE A 62 -3.85 -1.27 15.58
CA PHE A 62 -3.48 -0.05 16.31
C PHE A 62 -3.83 -0.12 17.80
N GLY A 63 -4.62 -1.10 18.25
CA GLY A 63 -4.97 -1.23 19.66
C GLY A 63 -6.17 -0.39 20.07
N THR A 64 -6.16 0.17 21.29
CA THR A 64 -7.32 0.84 21.87
C THR A 64 -7.74 2.05 21.03
N TYR A 65 -9.00 2.04 20.58
CA TYR A 65 -9.59 3.15 19.85
C TYR A 65 -9.78 4.38 20.75
N SER A 66 -9.37 5.53 20.25
CA SER A 66 -9.78 6.85 20.72
C SER A 66 -9.89 7.76 19.49
N ASN A 67 -10.62 8.87 19.61
CA ASN A 67 -10.72 9.82 18.49
C ASN A 67 -9.34 10.38 18.12
N ASP A 68 -8.52 10.74 19.11
CA ASP A 68 -7.18 11.29 18.88
C ASP A 68 -6.25 10.29 18.17
N ASN A 69 -6.21 9.04 18.64
CA ASN A 69 -5.41 7.98 18.01
C ASN A 69 -5.89 7.71 16.57
N ALA A 70 -7.21 7.70 16.35
CA ALA A 70 -7.78 7.48 15.05
C ALA A 70 -7.51 8.66 14.08
N GLU A 71 -7.47 9.89 14.59
CA GLU A 71 -7.08 11.06 13.80
C GLU A 71 -5.60 11.00 13.40
N GLU A 72 -4.71 10.57 14.30
CA GLU A 72 -3.29 10.35 14.01
C GLU A 72 -3.10 9.30 12.90
N VAL A 73 -3.69 8.11 13.06
CA VAL A 73 -3.63 7.05 12.05
C VAL A 73 -4.17 7.53 10.70
N ARG A 74 -5.28 8.28 10.71
CA ARG A 74 -5.87 8.83 9.47
C ARG A 74 -4.97 9.88 8.82
N ALA A 75 -4.30 10.71 9.62
CA ALA A 75 -3.34 11.69 9.12
C ALA A 75 -2.14 11.00 8.46
N SER A 76 -1.57 9.99 9.12
CA SER A 76 -0.47 9.18 8.57
C SER A 76 -0.84 8.52 7.24
N LEU A 77 -2.01 7.85 7.16
CA LEU A 77 -2.49 7.25 5.91
C LEU A 77 -2.69 8.30 4.80
N LYS A 78 -3.20 9.49 5.11
CA LYS A 78 -3.34 10.59 4.14
C LYS A 78 -1.98 11.12 3.66
N SER A 79 -0.99 11.18 4.53
CA SER A 79 0.38 11.55 4.17
C SER A 79 1.00 10.53 3.21
N ILE A 80 0.82 9.23 3.47
CA ILE A 80 1.27 8.14 2.59
C ILE A 80 0.60 8.28 1.20
N VAL A 81 -0.72 8.46 1.15
CA VAL A 81 -1.44 8.72 -0.12
C VAL A 81 -0.88 9.94 -0.84
N SER A 82 -0.56 11.00 -0.11
CA SER A 82 -0.01 12.24 -0.70
C SER A 82 1.39 12.04 -1.28
N ALA A 83 2.24 11.25 -0.62
CA ALA A 83 3.56 10.87 -1.14
C ALA A 83 3.43 10.07 -2.44
N LEU A 84 2.58 9.03 -2.45
CA LEU A 84 2.34 8.19 -3.61
C LEU A 84 1.69 8.95 -4.79
N ARG A 85 0.79 9.91 -4.53
CA ARG A 85 0.13 10.70 -5.59
C ARG A 85 1.04 11.72 -6.28
N ARG A 86 2.03 12.26 -5.57
CA ARG A 86 2.92 13.29 -6.12
C ARG A 86 3.94 12.72 -7.11
N GLY A 87 3.96 11.40 -7.32
CA GLY A 87 4.90 10.74 -8.23
C GLY A 87 6.36 10.88 -7.81
N ARG A 88 6.62 11.21 -6.54
CA ARG A 88 7.97 11.42 -6.00
C ARG A 88 8.55 10.13 -5.43
N VAL A 89 7.69 9.21 -4.98
CA VAL A 89 8.12 7.87 -4.56
C VAL A 89 8.66 7.15 -5.78
N THR A 90 9.88 6.64 -5.65
CA THR A 90 10.56 5.87 -6.68
C THR A 90 11.27 4.69 -6.03
N ALA A 91 11.77 3.78 -6.83
CA ALA A 91 12.47 2.60 -6.35
C ALA A 91 13.78 2.36 -7.11
N GLN A 92 14.64 1.54 -6.52
CA GLN A 92 15.71 0.83 -7.19
C GLN A 92 15.70 -0.63 -6.74
N CYS A 93 16.19 -1.54 -7.57
CA CYS A 93 16.35 -2.95 -7.20
C CYS A 93 17.80 -3.21 -6.81
N ASP A 94 17.99 -3.58 -5.55
CA ASP A 94 19.31 -3.86 -5.01
C ASP A 94 19.60 -5.37 -5.07
N SER A 95 20.88 -5.70 -5.21
CA SER A 95 21.36 -7.08 -5.11
C SER A 95 21.62 -7.43 -3.65
N ILE A 96 21.71 -8.74 -3.34
CA ILE A 96 22.09 -9.19 -2.00
C ILE A 96 23.51 -8.69 -1.70
N ALA A 97 23.67 -7.98 -0.58
CA ALA A 97 24.93 -7.43 -0.12
C ALA A 97 24.94 -7.36 1.42
N ASP A 98 26.13 -7.36 2.02
CA ASP A 98 26.30 -7.35 3.48
C ASP A 98 25.80 -6.04 4.13
N ASP A 99 25.73 -4.94 3.38
CA ASP A 99 25.34 -3.60 3.83
C ASP A 99 24.05 -3.07 3.19
N GLY A 100 23.21 -3.97 2.65
CA GLY A 100 21.94 -3.61 2.04
C GLY A 100 20.91 -4.72 2.17
N CYS A 101 20.49 -5.27 1.04
CA CYS A 101 19.59 -6.40 1.05
C CYS A 101 20.26 -7.64 1.65
N ASP A 102 19.88 -7.99 2.87
CA ASP A 102 20.15 -9.31 3.42
C ASP A 102 19.14 -10.35 2.88
N GLY A 103 19.31 -11.62 3.25
CA GLY A 103 18.46 -12.70 2.78
C GLY A 103 17.00 -12.65 3.26
N GLY A 104 16.64 -11.75 4.19
CA GLY A 104 15.34 -11.66 4.85
C GLY A 104 14.55 -10.39 4.55
N ASN A 105 15.21 -9.26 4.33
CA ASN A 105 14.56 -7.96 4.11
C ASN A 105 13.87 -7.91 2.77
N TYR A 106 12.64 -7.36 2.71
CA TYR A 106 11.91 -7.14 1.46
C TYR A 106 12.29 -5.83 0.80
N ALA A 107 12.36 -4.77 1.57
CA ALA A 107 12.80 -3.46 1.12
C ALA A 107 13.36 -2.69 2.31
N TRP A 108 13.87 -1.49 2.03
CA TRP A 108 14.28 -0.53 3.06
C TRP A 108 14.33 0.89 2.48
N VAL A 109 14.38 1.89 3.36
CA VAL A 109 14.56 3.31 3.03
C VAL A 109 15.50 4.01 3.99
N TYR A 110 16.12 5.11 3.54
CA TYR A 110 16.65 6.12 4.44
C TYR A 110 15.54 7.11 4.81
N ALA A 111 15.03 7.04 6.05
CA ALA A 111 13.90 7.87 6.50
C ALA A 111 14.11 9.39 6.34
N GLY A 112 15.37 9.85 6.39
CA GLY A 112 15.77 11.25 6.19
C GLY A 112 15.95 11.67 4.72
N GLU A 113 15.92 10.72 3.77
CA GLU A 113 16.20 10.95 2.35
C GLU A 113 15.02 10.52 1.45
N PRO A 114 13.86 11.19 1.57
CA PRO A 114 12.68 10.85 0.78
C PRO A 114 12.89 11.09 -0.72
N TYR A 115 12.38 10.27 -1.65
CA TYR A 115 11.44 9.14 -1.49
C TYR A 115 11.93 7.89 -2.26
N LEU A 116 13.21 7.54 -2.13
CA LEU A 116 13.79 6.37 -2.78
C LEU A 116 13.60 5.12 -1.90
N MET A 117 13.01 4.07 -2.47
CA MET A 117 12.93 2.74 -1.88
C MET A 117 13.97 1.81 -2.48
N HIS A 118 14.59 1.00 -1.63
CA HIS A 118 15.55 -0.02 -2.02
C HIS A 118 14.88 -1.38 -1.95
N LEU A 119 14.55 -1.96 -3.10
CA LEU A 119 13.82 -3.22 -3.20
C LEU A 119 14.79 -4.40 -3.25
N CYS A 120 14.60 -5.36 -2.35
CA CYS A 120 15.40 -6.57 -2.29
C CYS A 120 14.82 -7.68 -3.17
N PRO A 121 15.60 -8.69 -3.55
CA PRO A 121 15.10 -9.78 -4.40
C PRO A 121 13.90 -10.52 -3.80
N SER A 122 13.82 -10.60 -2.46
CA SER A 122 12.72 -11.22 -1.72
C SER A 122 11.39 -10.49 -1.87
N PHE A 123 11.38 -9.17 -2.13
CA PHE A 123 10.16 -8.39 -2.39
C PHE A 123 9.35 -9.03 -3.52
N PHE A 124 10.01 -9.43 -4.59
CA PHE A 124 9.37 -10.01 -5.77
C PHE A 124 8.79 -11.41 -5.54
N ASN A 125 9.04 -12.02 -4.37
CA ASN A 125 8.42 -13.27 -3.96
C ASN A 125 7.12 -13.06 -3.16
N LEU A 126 6.81 -11.82 -2.77
CA LEU A 126 5.56 -11.50 -2.09
C LEU A 126 4.38 -11.60 -3.06
N PRO A 127 3.23 -12.10 -2.59
CA PRO A 127 2.03 -12.11 -3.41
C PRO A 127 1.50 -10.67 -3.59
N PRO A 128 0.97 -10.31 -4.77
CA PRO A 128 0.14 -9.13 -4.88
C PRO A 128 -1.15 -9.34 -4.08
N LEU A 129 -1.70 -8.27 -3.50
CA LEU A 129 -2.90 -8.34 -2.67
C LEU A 129 -4.08 -8.98 -3.42
N THR A 130 -4.21 -8.69 -4.72
CA THR A 130 -5.25 -9.24 -5.59
C THR A 130 -5.20 -10.76 -5.73
N ALA A 131 -4.03 -11.37 -5.53
CA ALA A 131 -3.87 -12.81 -5.62
C ALA A 131 -4.30 -13.56 -4.36
N LEU A 132 -4.47 -12.88 -3.22
CA LEU A 132 -4.77 -13.51 -1.93
C LEU A 132 -6.20 -14.06 -1.84
N ARG A 133 -6.52 -14.79 -0.77
CA ARG A 133 -7.87 -15.15 -0.33
C ARG A 133 -7.97 -15.06 1.20
N PRO A 134 -9.18 -14.87 1.77
CA PRO A 134 -9.36 -14.88 3.22
C PRO A 134 -8.80 -16.14 3.88
N GLY A 135 -7.97 -15.96 4.91
CA GLY A 135 -7.37 -17.06 5.69
C GLY A 135 -6.08 -17.64 5.13
N GLU A 136 -5.53 -17.11 4.03
CA GLU A 136 -4.27 -17.60 3.48
C GLU A 136 -3.06 -17.13 4.28
N ARG A 137 -2.12 -18.05 4.54
CA ARG A 137 -0.90 -17.76 5.31
C ARG A 137 0.20 -17.04 4.51
N ARG A 138 0.12 -17.04 3.18
CA ARG A 138 1.16 -16.44 2.31
C ARG A 138 1.31 -14.91 2.51
N SER A 139 0.31 -14.26 3.10
CA SER A 139 0.35 -12.83 3.44
C SER A 139 0.68 -12.55 4.90
N ASN A 140 1.17 -13.56 5.65
CA ASN A 140 1.58 -13.37 7.04
C ASN A 140 2.67 -12.31 7.21
N ASN A 141 3.47 -12.10 6.17
CA ASN A 141 4.55 -11.12 6.13
C ASN A 141 4.26 -9.96 5.15
N GLY A 142 3.01 -9.83 4.70
CA GLY A 142 2.58 -8.76 3.80
C GLY A 142 2.44 -9.16 2.33
N THR A 143 2.37 -8.14 1.50
CA THR A 143 2.15 -8.17 0.05
C THR A 143 3.06 -7.16 -0.63
N LEU A 144 3.18 -7.22 -1.96
CA LEU A 144 3.92 -6.22 -2.73
C LEU A 144 3.45 -4.79 -2.41
N GLU A 145 2.15 -4.57 -2.42
CA GLU A 145 1.54 -3.27 -2.13
C GLU A 145 1.68 -2.88 -0.66
N GLY A 146 1.55 -3.86 0.24
CA GLY A 146 1.76 -3.68 1.67
C GLY A 146 3.15 -3.17 2.00
N THR A 147 4.18 -3.80 1.44
CA THR A 147 5.58 -3.40 1.66
C THR A 147 5.84 -1.98 1.17
N ILE A 148 5.25 -1.56 0.04
CA ILE A 148 5.37 -0.16 -0.39
C ILE A 148 4.76 0.80 0.64
N ILE A 149 3.61 0.45 1.23
CA ILE A 149 2.96 1.28 2.26
C ILE A 149 3.83 1.36 3.52
N HIS A 150 4.41 0.24 3.92
CA HIS A 150 5.39 0.15 5.01
C HIS A 150 6.56 1.10 4.76
N GLU A 151 7.27 0.94 3.64
CA GLU A 151 8.46 1.74 3.34
C GLU A 151 8.16 3.25 3.24
N VAL A 152 7.06 3.61 2.58
CA VAL A 152 6.67 5.02 2.45
C VAL A 152 6.33 5.64 3.80
N SER A 153 5.85 4.86 4.77
CA SER A 153 5.49 5.36 6.09
C SER A 153 6.72 5.78 6.92
N HIS A 154 7.89 5.18 6.69
CA HIS A 154 9.12 5.52 7.41
C HIS A 154 9.64 6.93 7.14
N PHE A 155 9.40 7.48 5.94
CA PHE A 155 9.92 8.80 5.61
C PHE A 155 9.47 9.85 6.64
N THR A 156 10.44 10.61 7.16
CA THR A 156 10.25 11.66 8.18
C THR A 156 9.22 12.71 7.77
N THR A 157 9.07 12.97 6.47
CA THR A 157 8.08 13.91 5.92
C THR A 157 6.69 13.30 5.66
N VAL A 158 6.49 12.02 5.99
CA VAL A 158 5.26 11.26 5.74
C VAL A 158 4.57 10.89 7.05
N ALA A 159 5.05 9.85 7.74
CA ALA A 159 4.48 9.37 8.99
C ALA A 159 5.54 9.04 10.05
N GLN A 160 6.82 8.98 9.66
CA GLN A 160 7.96 8.73 10.56
C GLN A 160 7.72 7.51 11.46
N THR A 161 7.24 6.43 10.86
CA THR A 161 7.11 5.15 11.54
C THR A 161 8.48 4.50 11.74
N GLU A 162 8.51 3.55 12.66
CA GLU A 162 9.66 2.71 12.98
C GLU A 162 9.26 1.24 12.83
N ASP A 163 10.24 0.34 12.91
CA ASP A 163 10.01 -1.11 12.90
C ASP A 163 10.03 -1.69 14.31
N HIS A 164 8.83 -1.88 14.87
CA HIS A 164 8.65 -2.42 16.21
C HIS A 164 8.32 -3.91 16.25
N CYS A 165 7.80 -4.44 15.15
CA CYS A 165 7.43 -5.84 15.00
C CYS A 165 7.43 -6.22 13.52
N TYR A 166 7.53 -7.52 13.26
CA TYR A 166 7.41 -8.07 11.92
C TYR A 166 6.35 -9.16 11.91
N SER A 167 5.60 -9.26 10.82
CA SER A 167 4.49 -10.20 10.66
C SER A 167 3.19 -9.85 11.38
N ARG A 168 2.10 -10.35 10.80
CA ARG A 168 0.73 -10.20 11.31
C ARG A 168 0.53 -10.68 12.75
N VAL A 169 1.23 -11.75 13.16
CA VAL A 169 1.04 -12.35 14.49
C VAL A 169 1.68 -11.47 15.56
N GLU A 170 2.92 -11.05 15.35
CA GLU A 170 3.64 -10.22 16.33
C GLU A 170 3.03 -8.84 16.43
N CYS A 171 2.71 -8.20 15.29
CA CYS A 171 2.16 -6.86 15.27
C CYS A 171 0.76 -6.77 15.87
N SER A 172 -0.12 -7.74 15.61
CA SER A 172 -1.44 -7.77 16.24
C SER A 172 -1.41 -8.10 17.74
N ARG A 173 -0.37 -8.80 18.21
CA ARG A 173 -0.12 -8.98 19.64
C ARG A 173 0.36 -7.67 20.26
N MET A 174 1.37 -7.04 19.66
CA MET A 174 1.92 -5.77 20.13
C MET A 174 0.83 -4.69 20.24
N ALA A 175 -0.08 -4.60 19.27
CA ALA A 175 -1.17 -3.62 19.30
C ALA A 175 -2.11 -3.76 20.51
N ARG A 176 -2.27 -4.97 21.07
CA ARG A 176 -3.07 -5.20 22.29
C ARG A 176 -2.37 -4.67 23.53
N ASP A 177 -1.04 -4.66 23.51
CA ASP A 177 -0.21 -4.35 24.67
C ASP A 177 0.24 -2.88 24.68
N ASP A 178 0.50 -2.28 23.51
CA ASP A 178 0.98 -0.90 23.37
C ASP A 178 0.43 -0.21 22.11
N THR A 179 -0.65 0.55 22.29
CA THR A 179 -1.32 1.32 21.23
C THR A 179 -0.41 2.38 20.61
N ARG A 180 0.39 3.09 21.41
CA ARG A 180 1.28 4.14 20.88
C ARG A 180 2.37 3.53 20.01
N ARG A 181 2.95 2.41 20.46
CA ARG A 181 3.95 1.69 19.68
C ARG A 181 3.38 1.12 18.39
N ALA A 182 2.13 0.64 18.41
CA ALA A 182 1.45 0.17 17.21
C ALA A 182 1.12 1.29 16.21
N ILE A 183 0.76 2.48 16.68
CA ILE A 183 0.56 3.66 15.79
C ILE A 183 1.88 4.15 15.20
N ASN A 184 3.00 3.96 15.90
CA ASN A 184 4.34 4.29 15.41
C ASN A 184 4.96 3.17 14.54
N ASN A 185 4.29 2.03 14.33
CA ASN A 185 4.85 0.88 13.63
C ASN A 185 4.46 0.83 12.14
N ALA A 186 5.43 0.70 11.24
CA ALA A 186 5.19 0.67 9.78
C ALA A 186 4.30 -0.50 9.36
N ASP A 187 4.59 -1.70 9.87
CA ASP A 187 3.84 -2.93 9.58
C ASP A 187 2.35 -2.84 10.02
N SER A 188 2.03 -2.01 11.00
CA SER A 188 0.63 -1.79 11.42
C SER A 188 -0.19 -1.10 10.32
N TYR A 189 0.40 -0.14 9.61
CA TYR A 189 -0.25 0.53 8.47
C TYR A 189 -0.38 -0.38 7.25
N GLN A 190 0.65 -1.20 7.00
CA GLN A 190 0.60 -2.26 6.00
C GLN A 190 -0.59 -3.19 6.27
N TYR A 191 -0.62 -3.87 7.42
CA TYR A 191 -1.64 -4.89 7.67
C TYR A 191 -3.03 -4.31 7.86
N TYR A 192 -3.16 -3.12 8.44
CA TYR A 192 -4.44 -2.42 8.49
C TYR A 192 -4.98 -2.17 7.09
N THR A 193 -4.13 -1.65 6.19
CA THR A 193 -4.54 -1.35 4.81
C THR A 193 -4.92 -2.61 4.05
N GLU A 194 -4.14 -3.67 4.15
CA GLU A 194 -4.47 -4.96 3.53
C GLU A 194 -5.83 -5.49 4.02
N ASP A 195 -6.11 -5.39 5.33
CA ASP A 195 -7.31 -5.98 5.92
C ASP A 195 -8.59 -5.20 5.61
N VAL A 196 -8.56 -3.87 5.74
CA VAL A 196 -9.76 -3.04 5.55
C VAL A 196 -10.12 -2.83 4.07
N THR A 197 -9.27 -3.25 3.14
CA THR A 197 -9.53 -3.11 1.71
C THR A 197 -9.90 -4.44 1.06
N TYR A 198 -9.11 -5.48 1.32
CA TYR A 198 -9.28 -6.78 0.68
C TYR A 198 -10.24 -7.68 1.46
N PHE A 199 -10.12 -7.74 2.79
CA PHE A 199 -10.96 -8.62 3.61
C PHE A 199 -12.30 -8.00 4.01
N ALA A 200 -12.41 -6.66 4.04
CA ALA A 200 -13.68 -5.98 4.32
C ALA A 200 -14.77 -6.17 3.24
N ARG A 201 -14.40 -6.63 2.03
CA ARG A 201 -15.31 -6.70 0.86
C ARG A 201 -15.79 -8.10 0.49
N GLN A 202 -15.31 -9.16 1.14
CA GLN A 202 -15.78 -10.50 0.83
C GLN A 202 -17.08 -10.78 1.60
N PRO A 203 -18.20 -11.09 0.92
CA PRO A 203 -19.42 -11.46 1.62
C PRO A 203 -19.12 -12.65 2.53
N VAL A 204 -19.46 -12.52 3.82
CA VAL A 204 -19.47 -13.65 4.75
C VAL A 204 -20.25 -14.77 4.07
N ALA A 205 -19.59 -15.90 3.78
CA ALA A 205 -20.16 -17.01 3.02
C ALA A 205 -21.43 -17.63 3.66
N ASN A 206 -21.89 -17.09 4.81
CA ASN A 206 -23.04 -17.53 5.58
C ASN A 206 -23.95 -16.35 6.02
N LYS A 207 -23.93 -15.18 5.37
CA LYS A 207 -24.90 -14.12 5.70
C LYS A 207 -26.30 -14.57 5.24
N PRO A 208 -27.28 -14.72 6.16
CA PRO A 208 -28.66 -15.04 5.76
C PRO A 208 -29.20 -13.97 4.80
N PRO A 209 -30.03 -14.34 3.81
CA PRO A 209 -30.66 -13.37 2.93
C PRO A 209 -31.42 -12.31 3.77
N PRO A 210 -31.46 -11.05 3.30
CA PRO A 210 -32.21 -10.00 3.99
C PRO A 210 -33.66 -10.44 4.22
N ALA A 211 -34.19 -10.18 5.41
CA ALA A 211 -35.58 -10.44 5.70
C ALA A 211 -36.47 -9.75 4.64
N PRO A 212 -37.54 -10.41 4.14
CA PRO A 212 -38.47 -9.79 3.21
C PRO A 212 -38.95 -8.47 3.79
N ARG A 213 -38.89 -7.39 2.99
CA ARG A 213 -39.43 -6.10 3.40
C ARG A 213 -40.92 -6.29 3.67
N ALA A 214 -41.38 -5.92 4.86
CA ALA A 214 -42.80 -5.87 5.15
C ALA A 214 -43.45 -4.85 4.20
N ASN A 215 -44.46 -5.29 3.45
CA ASN A 215 -45.24 -4.42 2.58
C ASN A 215 -45.84 -3.28 3.43
N ARG A 216 -45.46 -2.04 3.12
CA ARG A 216 -46.25 -0.85 3.48
C ARG A 216 -47.17 -0.52 2.31
#